data_AF-A0A3B5KQL8-F1
#
_entry.id   AF-A0A3B5KQL8-F1
#
_cell.length_a   1.000
_cell.length_b   1.000
_cell.length_c   1.000
_cell.angle_alpha   90.00
_cell.angle_beta   90.00
_cell.angle_gamma   90.00
#
_symmetry.space_group_name_H-M   'P 1'
#
loop_
_entity.id
_entity.type
_entity.pdbx_description
1 polymer ?
#
loop_
_entity_poly.entity_id
_entity_poly.type
_entity_poly.pdbx_seq_one_letter_code
_entity_poly.pdbx_strand_id
1 'polypeptide(L)'
;FSSTCGVQAGQKWRLEHGLARSGTEYGPMTDLPDWSFEDGRPAPPLKGQIRRRQEKETLARRIVMLNSEVDHGVEAWNKKQEEARRTEEHRKSLLLKPKGKLLMKKSKS
;
A
#
# COMPACT_ATOMS: atom_id res chain seq x y z
N PHE A 1 3.49 -37.98 -8.31
CA PHE A 1 4.01 -36.82 -9.06
C PHE A 1 2.87 -36.21 -9.86
N SER A 2 2.37 -35.02 -9.48
CA SER A 2 1.35 -34.31 -10.26
C SER A 2 2.04 -33.38 -11.25
N SER A 3 2.19 -33.85 -12.49
CA SER A 3 2.87 -33.15 -13.58
C SER A 3 1.86 -32.43 -14.48
N THR A 4 1.18 -31.43 -13.95
CA THR A 4 0.35 -30.53 -14.77
C THR A 4 0.77 -29.07 -14.55
N CYS A 5 2.03 -28.77 -14.88
CA CYS A 5 2.37 -27.41 -15.28
C CYS A 5 1.87 -27.23 -16.73
N GLY A 6 0.56 -27.04 -16.88
CA GLY A 6 -0.02 -26.63 -18.15
C GLY A 6 0.32 -25.17 -18.39
N VAL A 7 1.51 -24.89 -18.94
CA VAL A 7 1.84 -23.54 -19.40
C VAL A 7 0.80 -23.18 -20.46
N GLN A 8 -0.09 -22.24 -20.14
CA GLN A 8 -1.11 -21.82 -21.09
C GLN A 8 -0.43 -21.08 -22.24
N ALA A 9 -0.74 -21.51 -23.47
CA ALA A 9 -0.22 -20.86 -24.66
C ALA A 9 -0.53 -19.35 -24.63
N GLY A 10 0.48 -18.53 -24.92
CA GLY A 10 0.34 -17.07 -24.94
C GLY A 10 0.34 -16.38 -23.56
N GLN A 11 0.58 -17.09 -22.45
CA GLN A 11 0.66 -16.49 -21.11
C GLN A 11 1.65 -15.31 -21.05
N LYS A 12 2.85 -15.47 -21.61
CA LYS A 12 3.89 -14.42 -21.59
C LYS A 12 3.39 -13.15 -22.29
N TRP A 13 2.87 -13.30 -23.50
CA TRP A 13 2.31 -12.20 -24.27
C TRP A 13 1.16 -11.51 -23.54
N ARG A 14 0.24 -12.27 -22.91
CA ARG A 14 -0.86 -11.69 -22.12
C ARG A 14 -0.35 -10.82 -20.98
N LEU A 15 0.62 -11.32 -20.19
CA LEU A 15 1.20 -10.58 -19.07
C LEU A 15 1.95 -9.34 -19.54
N GLU A 16 2.68 -9.42 -20.65
CA GLU A 16 3.36 -8.26 -21.27
C GLU A 16 2.37 -7.16 -21.71
N HIS A 17 1.12 -7.52 -22.00
CA HIS A 17 0.06 -6.60 -22.39
C HIS A 17 -0.90 -6.25 -21.24
N GLY A 18 -0.53 -6.56 -19.99
CA GLY A 18 -1.35 -6.24 -18.82
C GLY A 18 -2.66 -7.03 -18.72
N LEU A 19 -2.77 -8.15 -19.42
CA LEU A 19 -3.91 -9.06 -19.35
C LEU A 19 -3.70 -10.12 -18.27
N ALA A 20 -4.81 -10.75 -17.88
CA ALA A 20 -4.78 -11.89 -16.99
C ALA A 20 -3.92 -13.03 -17.56
N ARG A 21 -3.28 -13.78 -16.66
CA ARG A 21 -2.42 -14.91 -17.02
C ARG A 21 -3.19 -15.94 -17.84
N SER A 22 -4.44 -16.16 -17.46
CA SER A 22 -5.41 -17.02 -18.13
C SER A 22 -6.63 -16.22 -18.56
N GLY A 23 -7.36 -16.72 -19.57
CA GLY A 23 -8.60 -16.06 -20.02
C GLY A 23 -9.73 -16.08 -18.98
N THR A 24 -9.62 -16.88 -17.91
CA THR A 24 -10.71 -17.13 -16.97
C THR A 24 -10.58 -16.40 -15.63
N GLU A 25 -9.48 -15.70 -15.39
CA GLU A 25 -9.21 -15.04 -14.11
C GLU A 25 -10.03 -13.75 -13.95
N TYR A 26 -9.81 -12.77 -14.82
CA TYR A 26 -10.53 -11.50 -14.86
C TYR A 26 -10.59 -10.97 -16.30
N GLY A 27 -11.57 -10.11 -16.58
CA GLY A 27 -11.75 -9.52 -17.90
C GLY A 27 -13.15 -9.72 -18.46
N PRO A 28 -13.44 -9.13 -19.64
CA PRO A 28 -14.79 -9.07 -20.18
C PRO A 28 -15.41 -10.46 -20.39
N MET A 29 -14.61 -11.46 -20.77
CA MET A 29 -15.10 -12.82 -20.97
C MET A 29 -15.64 -13.47 -19.69
N THR A 30 -15.19 -13.06 -18.50
CA THR A 30 -15.61 -13.66 -17.23
C THR A 30 -16.40 -12.76 -16.31
N ASP A 31 -16.28 -11.45 -16.48
CA ASP A 31 -16.93 -10.46 -15.64
C ASP A 31 -18.28 -10.01 -16.24
N LEU A 32 -18.47 -10.12 -17.55
CA LEU A 32 -19.76 -9.85 -18.21
C LEU A 32 -20.75 -11.02 -18.01
N PRO A 33 -22.06 -10.76 -18.03
CA PRO A 33 -23.06 -11.81 -17.99
C PRO A 33 -23.12 -12.58 -19.32
N ASP A 34 -23.28 -13.89 -19.24
CA ASP A 34 -23.35 -14.77 -20.42
C ASP A 34 -24.65 -14.61 -21.23
N TRP A 35 -25.69 -13.99 -20.63
CA TRP A 35 -27.00 -13.79 -21.25
C TRP A 35 -27.72 -12.56 -20.65
N SER A 36 -28.81 -12.14 -21.29
CA SER A 36 -29.73 -11.11 -20.80
C SER A 36 -31.16 -11.44 -21.25
N PHE A 37 -32.17 -10.83 -20.64
CA PHE A 37 -33.55 -10.99 -21.09
C PHE A 37 -33.77 -10.24 -22.40
N GLU A 38 -34.67 -10.73 -23.26
CA GLU A 38 -35.02 -10.08 -24.53
C GLU A 38 -35.54 -8.65 -24.34
N ASP A 39 -36.27 -8.40 -23.25
CA ASP A 39 -36.72 -7.08 -22.82
C ASP A 39 -35.57 -6.10 -22.44
N GLY A 40 -34.31 -6.55 -22.46
CA GLY A 40 -33.15 -5.77 -22.06
C GLY A 40 -32.91 -5.73 -20.55
N ARG A 41 -33.69 -6.48 -19.75
CA ARG A 41 -33.42 -6.61 -18.31
C ARG A 41 -32.09 -7.35 -18.09
N PRO A 42 -31.27 -6.93 -17.12
CA PRO A 42 -30.01 -7.60 -16.85
C PRO A 42 -30.24 -9.00 -16.27
N ALA A 43 -29.36 -9.94 -16.60
CA ALA A 43 -29.36 -11.24 -15.95
C ALA A 43 -29.04 -11.09 -14.45
N PRO A 44 -29.64 -11.93 -13.59
CA PRO A 44 -29.25 -11.98 -12.19
C PRO A 44 -27.75 -12.34 -12.06
N PRO A 45 -27.04 -11.77 -11.07
CA PRO A 45 -25.61 -11.98 -10.92
C PRO A 45 -25.27 -13.43 -10.59
N LEU A 46 -24.24 -13.97 -11.23
CA LEU A 46 -23.79 -15.34 -10.98
C LEU A 46 -23.12 -15.44 -9.60
N LYS A 47 -23.29 -16.58 -8.91
CA LYS A 47 -22.67 -16.83 -7.59
C LYS A 47 -21.16 -16.56 -7.57
N GLY A 48 -20.46 -16.95 -8.65
CA GLY A 48 -19.03 -16.71 -8.80
C GLY A 48 -18.66 -15.23 -8.97
N GLN A 49 -19.50 -14.43 -9.64
CA GLN A 49 -19.30 -12.98 -9.74
C GLN A 49 -19.50 -12.30 -8.38
N ILE A 50 -20.54 -12.70 -7.63
CA ILE A 50 -20.80 -12.18 -6.28
C ILE A 50 -19.60 -12.47 -5.37
N ARG A 51 -19.13 -13.71 -5.33
CA ARG A 51 -17.97 -14.12 -4.52
C ARG A 51 -16.72 -13.31 -4.90
N ARG A 52 -16.38 -13.21 -6.19
CA ARG A 52 -15.22 -12.43 -6.67
C ARG A 52 -15.33 -10.95 -6.32
N ARG A 53 -16.54 -10.36 -6.35
CA ARG A 53 -16.77 -8.97 -5.94
C ARG A 53 -16.47 -8.78 -4.45
N GLN A 54 -16.99 -9.67 -3.61
CA GLN A 54 -16.74 -9.64 -2.17
C GLN A 54 -15.26 -9.81 -1.83
N GLU A 55 -14.57 -10.75 -2.48
CA GLU A 55 -13.13 -10.96 -2.33
C GLU A 55 -12.31 -9.73 -2.75
N LYS A 56 -12.69 -9.08 -3.86
CA LYS A 56 -12.05 -7.83 -4.31
C LYS A 56 -12.29 -6.69 -3.31
N GLU A 57 -13.49 -6.59 -2.75
CA GLU A 57 -13.84 -5.58 -1.75
C GLU A 57 -13.07 -5.75 -0.44
N THR A 58 -12.97 -6.98 0.07
CA THR A 58 -12.18 -7.25 1.29
C THR A 58 -10.70 -6.98 1.08
N LEU A 59 -10.16 -7.33 -0.09
CA LEU A 59 -8.79 -7.01 -0.46
C LEU A 59 -8.56 -5.49 -0.52
N ALA A 60 -9.44 -4.74 -1.18
CA ALA A 60 -9.33 -3.28 -1.29
C ALA A 60 -9.37 -2.61 0.10
N ARG A 61 -10.29 -3.03 0.98
CA ARG A 61 -10.35 -2.55 2.37
C ARG A 61 -9.03 -2.79 3.11
N ARG A 62 -8.45 -3.97 2.97
CA ARG A 62 -7.18 -4.32 3.61
C ARG A 62 -6.03 -3.46 3.10
N ILE A 63 -5.95 -3.22 1.79
CA ILE A 63 -4.92 -2.36 1.19
C ILE A 63 -5.00 -0.95 1.77
N VAL A 64 -6.21 -0.37 1.81
CA VAL A 64 -6.43 0.99 2.35
C VAL A 64 -6.03 1.07 3.83
N MET A 65 -6.45 0.09 4.63
CA MET A 65 -6.11 0.02 6.06
C MET A 65 -4.58 -0.04 6.26
N LEU A 66 -3.89 -0.95 5.57
CA LEU A 66 -2.42 -1.08 5.71
C LEU A 66 -1.69 0.19 5.28
N ASN A 67 -2.12 0.84 4.20
CA ASN A 67 -1.53 2.11 3.78
C ASN A 67 -1.70 3.18 4.86
N SER A 68 -2.88 3.29 5.45
CA SER A 68 -3.12 4.26 6.53
C SER A 68 -2.29 3.98 7.78
N GLU A 69 -2.06 2.73 8.13
CA GLU A 69 -1.18 2.36 9.26
C GLU A 69 0.27 2.76 9.01
N VAL A 70 0.76 2.56 7.78
CA VAL A 70 2.12 2.97 7.39
C VAL A 70 2.25 4.49 7.46
N ASP A 71 1.28 5.22 6.89
CA ASP A 71 1.29 6.69 6.89
C ASP A 71 1.29 7.24 8.32
N HIS A 72 0.41 6.73 9.19
CA HIS A 72 0.38 7.09 10.60
C HIS A 72 1.69 6.75 11.33
N GLY A 73 2.30 5.62 11.02
CA GLY A 73 3.61 5.23 11.57
C GLY A 73 4.71 6.22 11.20
N VAL A 74 4.76 6.64 9.94
CA VAL A 74 5.71 7.64 9.44
C VAL A 74 5.49 9.00 10.11
N GLU A 75 4.24 9.45 10.21
CA GLU A 75 3.92 10.70 10.90
C GLU A 75 4.31 10.69 12.37
N ALA A 76 3.99 9.61 13.09
CA ALA A 76 4.33 9.47 14.50
C ALA A 76 5.85 9.46 14.71
N TRP A 77 6.59 8.78 13.84
CA TRP A 77 8.05 8.77 13.89
C TRP A 77 8.64 10.17 13.68
N ASN A 78 8.15 10.90 12.66
CA ASN A 78 8.60 12.25 12.37
C ASN A 78 8.31 13.22 13.52
N LYS A 79 7.12 13.14 14.13
CA LYS A 79 6.75 13.93 15.31
C LYS A 79 7.70 13.66 16.48
N LYS A 80 7.99 12.38 16.76
CA LYS A 80 8.92 11.99 17.83
C LYS A 80 10.33 12.52 17.61
N GLN A 81 10.83 12.49 16.36
CA GLN A 81 12.15 13.05 16.03
C GLN A 81 12.19 14.57 16.23
N GLU A 82 11.15 15.27 15.80
CA GLU A 82 11.05 16.72 15.98
C GLU A 82 10.97 17.10 17.47
N GLU A 83 10.18 16.38 18.26
CA GLU A 83 10.10 16.58 19.72
C GLU A 83 11.44 16.29 20.40
N ALA A 84 12.14 15.23 20.01
CA ALA A 84 13.48 14.93 20.52
C ALA A 84 14.47 16.06 20.21
N ARG A 85 14.45 16.60 18.99
CA ARG A 85 15.27 17.75 18.61
C ARG A 85 14.93 18.99 19.44
N ARG A 86 13.64 19.32 19.56
CA ARG A 86 13.16 20.47 20.33
C ARG A 86 13.51 20.37 21.81
N THR A 87 13.37 19.20 22.40
CA THR A 87 13.73 18.96 23.81
C THR A 87 15.25 19.07 24.02
N GLU A 88 16.05 18.60 23.07
CA GLU A 88 17.50 18.77 23.13
C GLU A 88 17.92 20.25 22.99
N GLU A 89 17.32 20.98 22.04
CA GLU A 89 17.52 22.43 21.88
C GLU A 89 17.09 23.19 23.13
N HIS A 90 15.93 22.87 23.68
CA HIS A 90 15.44 23.46 24.93
C HIS A 90 16.41 23.17 26.07
N ARG A 91 16.87 21.91 26.22
CA ARG A 91 17.87 21.55 27.23
C ARG A 91 19.16 22.35 27.05
N LYS A 92 19.65 22.51 25.82
CA LYS A 92 20.84 23.32 25.50
C LYS A 92 20.63 24.79 25.86
N SER A 93 19.44 25.34 25.61
CA SER A 93 19.11 26.74 25.93
C SER A 93 19.08 27.02 27.43
N LEU A 94 18.75 26.01 28.25
CA LEU A 94 18.74 26.11 29.71
C LEU A 94 20.12 25.93 30.35
N LEU A 95 21.14 25.52 29.59
CA LEU A 95 22.49 25.37 30.12
C LEU A 95 23.06 26.73 30.54
N LEU A 96 23.66 26.76 31.73
CA LEU A 96 24.40 27.92 32.20
C LEU A 96 25.58 28.23 31.29
N LYS A 97 25.96 29.51 31.22
CA LYS A 97 27.15 29.95 30.47
C LYS A 97 28.38 29.16 30.91
N PRO A 98 29.22 28.70 29.98
CA PRO A 98 30.42 27.95 30.32
C PRO A 98 31.38 28.81 31.17
N LYS A 99 32.03 28.18 32.15
CA LYS A 99 32.96 28.84 33.09
C LYS A 99 34.37 28.25 33.00
N GLY A 100 35.34 28.93 33.61
CA GLY A 100 36.72 28.43 33.77
C GLY A 100 37.54 28.41 32.47
N LYS A 101 38.28 27.31 32.23
CA LYS A 101 39.23 27.15 31.11
C LYS A 101 38.60 27.35 29.72
N LEU A 102 37.28 27.19 29.58
CA LEU A 102 36.53 27.44 28.35
C LEU A 102 36.48 28.93 27.95
N LEU A 103 36.57 29.86 28.91
CA LEU A 103 36.62 31.30 28.62
C LEU A 103 38.01 31.75 28.19
N MET A 104 39.07 31.14 28.73
CA MET A 104 40.47 31.53 28.51
C MET A 104 40.97 31.25 27.09
N LYS A 105 40.28 30.40 26.32
CA LYS A 105 40.60 30.11 24.92
C LYS A 105 40.07 31.15 23.94
N LYS A 106 39.03 31.92 24.31
CA LYS A 106 38.38 32.91 23.43
C LYS A 106 39.08 34.27 23.41
N SER A 107 39.92 34.58 24.39
CA SER A 107 40.57 35.89 24.54
C SER A 107 41.98 35.99 23.94
N LYS A 108 42.47 34.93 23.27
CA LYS A 108 43.80 34.87 22.66
C LYS A 108 43.77 35.01 21.12
N SER A 109 42.69 35.55 20.56
CA SER A 109 42.59 35.92 19.14
C SER A 109 42.30 37.40 19.00
#